data_AF-A0A101GFL5-F1
#
_entry.id   AF-A0A101GFL5-F1
#
_cell.length_a   1.000
_cell.length_b   1.000
_cell.length_c   1.000
_cell.angle_alpha   90.00
_cell.angle_beta   90.00
_cell.angle_gamma   90.00
#
_symmetry.space_group_name_H-M   'P 1'
#
loop_
_entity.id
_entity.type
_entity.pdbx_description
1 polymer ?
#
loop_
_entity_poly.entity_id
_entity_poly.type
_entity_poly.pdbx_seq_one_letter_code
_entity_poly.pdbx_strand_id
1 'polypeptide(L)'
;MPVRYIPEYERRYLTEEALALAYSVCADGAFSQELVEQTLTEAVKFGQSGGQPVDAGLFEALLWAVCDNDLKRSPGENLFDDTTAPYVS
;
A
#
# COMPACT_ATOMS: atom_id res chain seq x y z
N MET A 1 15.69 -6.29 -15.30
CA MET A 1 14.92 -5.36 -14.45
C MET A 1 15.73 -5.12 -13.17
N PRO A 2 15.96 -3.86 -12.72
CA PRO A 2 16.67 -3.62 -11.49
C PRO A 2 15.77 -3.99 -10.33
N VAL A 3 16.08 -5.10 -9.67
CA VAL A 3 15.44 -5.50 -8.42
C VAL A 3 15.78 -4.41 -7.40
N ARG A 4 14.81 -3.56 -7.04
CA ARG A 4 15.02 -2.61 -5.96
C ARG A 4 15.28 -3.42 -4.68
N TYR A 5 16.47 -3.21 -4.13
CA TYR A 5 16.90 -3.92 -2.93
C TYR A 5 16.15 -3.32 -1.75
N ILE A 6 15.36 -4.13 -1.04
CA ILE A 6 14.76 -3.72 0.23
C ILE A 6 15.94 -3.50 1.19
N PRO A 7 16.19 -2.27 1.69
CA PRO A 7 17.33 -2.01 2.56
C PRO A 7 17.27 -2.88 3.81
N GLU A 8 18.45 -3.35 4.25
CA GLU A 8 18.60 -4.30 5.36
C GLU A 8 17.97 -3.81 6.67
N TYR A 9 17.85 -2.49 6.85
CA TYR A 9 17.19 -1.87 7.99
C TYR A 9 15.70 -2.22 8.05
N GLU A 10 15.00 -2.23 6.91
CA GLU A 10 13.58 -2.54 6.84
C GLU A 10 13.34 -4.04 7.01
N ARG A 11 14.27 -4.85 6.47
CA ARG A 11 14.29 -6.30 6.56
C ARG A 11 14.24 -6.84 7.99
N ARG A 12 14.74 -6.08 8.97
CA ARG A 12 14.72 -6.46 10.40
C ARG A 12 13.31 -6.44 11.00
N TYR A 13 12.39 -5.69 10.40
CA TYR A 13 11.01 -5.54 10.86
C TYR A 13 10.02 -6.36 10.04
N LEU A 14 10.50 -7.15 9.07
CA LEU A 14 9.68 -7.96 8.18
C LEU A 14 10.06 -9.44 8.35
N THR A 15 9.07 -10.30 8.33
CA THR A 15 9.30 -11.75 8.22
C THR A 15 9.76 -12.13 6.81
N GLU A 16 10.34 -13.33 6.64
CA GLU A 16 10.70 -13.85 5.32
C GLU A 16 9.50 -13.94 4.36
N GLU A 17 8.33 -14.29 4.89
CA GLU A 17 7.10 -14.36 4.10
C GLU A 17 6.64 -12.98 3.61
N ALA A 18 6.72 -11.95 4.48
CA ALA A 18 6.40 -10.57 4.10
C ALA A 18 7.38 -10.03 3.05
N LEU A 19 8.67 -10.36 3.16
CA LEU A 19 9.67 -10.00 2.15
C LEU A 19 9.39 -10.67 0.81
N ALA A 20 9.08 -11.97 0.81
CA ALA A 20 8.72 -12.68 -0.40
C ALA A 20 7.51 -12.03 -1.09
N LEU A 21 6.49 -11.64 -0.32
CA LEU A 21 5.32 -10.95 -0.84
C LEU A 21 5.66 -9.57 -1.39
N ALA A 22 6.49 -8.78 -0.69
CA ALA A 22 6.97 -7.49 -1.19
C ALA A 22 7.74 -7.60 -2.51
N TYR A 23 8.59 -8.64 -2.64
CA TYR A 23 9.30 -8.92 -3.89
C TYR A 23 8.36 -9.37 -5.01
N SER A 24 7.39 -10.23 -4.72
CA SER A 24 6.37 -10.64 -5.69
C SER A 24 5.55 -9.46 -6.18
N VAL A 25 5.12 -8.57 -5.27
CA VAL A 25 4.40 -7.33 -5.58
C VAL A 25 5.25 -6.39 -6.45
N CYS A 26 6.53 -6.23 -6.12
CA CYS A 26 7.48 -5.46 -6.95
C CYS A 26 7.67 -6.06 -8.35
N ALA A 27 7.67 -7.40 -8.45
CA ALA A 27 7.92 -8.12 -9.69
C ALA A 27 6.68 -8.17 -10.60
N ASP A 28 5.49 -8.26 -10.01
CA ASP A 28 4.22 -8.31 -10.72
C ASP A 28 3.89 -6.97 -11.41
N GLY A 29 4.37 -5.86 -10.83
CA GLY A 29 4.18 -4.53 -11.40
C GLY A 29 2.74 -4.00 -11.29
N ALA A 30 1.86 -4.71 -10.58
CA ALA A 30 0.50 -4.28 -10.30
C ALA A 30 0.41 -2.99 -9.48
N PHE A 31 1.47 -2.63 -8.74
CA PHE A 31 1.50 -1.47 -7.87
C PHE A 31 2.62 -0.50 -8.28
N SER A 32 2.30 0.79 -8.22
CA SER A 32 3.28 1.86 -8.38
C SER A 32 4.36 1.75 -7.31
N GLN A 33 5.59 2.05 -7.69
CA GLN A 33 6.74 2.02 -6.79
C GLN A 33 6.52 2.88 -5.54
N GLU A 34 5.85 4.04 -5.67
CA GLU A 34 5.48 4.89 -4.53
C GLU A 34 4.58 4.18 -3.51
N LEU A 35 3.63 3.34 -3.95
CA LEU A 35 2.74 2.59 -3.05
C LEU A 35 3.52 1.54 -2.28
N VAL A 36 4.45 0.87 -2.94
CA VAL A 36 5.30 -0.14 -2.30
C VAL A 36 6.23 0.52 -1.28
N GLU A 37 6.85 1.66 -1.61
CA GLU A 37 7.70 2.43 -0.70
C GLU A 37 6.92 2.96 0.53
N GLN A 38 5.69 3.45 0.32
CA GLN A 38 4.82 3.85 1.43
C GLN A 38 4.43 2.66 2.31
N THR A 39 4.11 1.52 1.72
CA THR A 39 3.74 0.30 2.45
C THR A 39 4.91 -0.22 3.29
N LEU A 40 6.13 -0.25 2.74
CA LEU A 40 7.34 -0.61 3.48
C LEU A 40 7.59 0.36 4.64
N THR A 41 7.43 1.67 4.41
CA THR A 41 7.57 2.69 5.45
C THR A 41 6.59 2.47 6.60
N GLU A 42 5.32 2.19 6.30
CA GLU A 42 4.31 1.91 7.33
C GLU A 42 4.59 0.61 8.06
N ALA A 43 5.00 -0.45 7.35
CA ALA A 43 5.39 -1.73 7.97
C ALA A 43 6.55 -1.54 8.96
N VAL A 44 7.55 -0.75 8.59
CA VAL A 44 8.70 -0.44 9.44
C VAL A 44 8.29 0.39 10.67
N LYS A 45 7.42 1.38 10.52
CA LYS A 45 6.87 2.12 11.66
C LYS A 45 6.07 1.21 12.59
N PHE A 46 5.28 0.30 12.03
CA PHE A 46 4.49 -0.66 12.80
C PHE A 46 5.40 -1.60 13.59
N GLY A 47 6.45 -2.14 12.96
CA GLY A 47 7.45 -2.97 13.62
C GLY A 47 8.25 -2.23 14.71
N GLN A 48 8.57 -0.95 14.48
CA GLN A 48 9.21 -0.09 15.49
C GLN A 48 8.29 0.20 16.68
N SER A 49 6.99 0.43 16.44
CA SER A 49 6.03 0.77 17.50
C SER A 49 5.51 -0.44 18.27
N GLY A 50 5.31 -1.58 17.58
CA GLY A 50 4.74 -2.80 18.14
C GLY A 50 5.77 -3.76 18.72
N GLY A 51 7.06 -3.60 18.37
CA GLY A 51 8.14 -4.48 18.82
C GLY A 51 8.07 -5.90 18.25
N GLN A 52 7.19 -6.14 17.27
CA GLN A 52 7.01 -7.43 16.60
C GLN A 52 7.26 -7.27 15.09
N PRO A 53 7.88 -8.26 14.44
CA PRO A 53 8.07 -8.24 13.00
C PRO A 53 6.73 -8.34 12.28
N VAL A 54 6.61 -7.64 11.16
CA VAL A 54 5.47 -7.65 10.25
C VAL A 54 5.45 -8.95 9.45
N ASP A 55 4.39 -9.73 9.66
CA ASP A 55 4.07 -10.92 8.89
C ASP A 55 3.38 -10.58 7.55
N ALA A 56 3.31 -11.56 6.64
CA ALA A 56 2.79 -11.37 5.30
C ALA A 56 1.34 -10.85 5.29
N GLY A 57 0.50 -11.32 6.22
CA GLY A 57 -0.89 -10.87 6.34
C GLY A 57 -1.00 -9.40 6.75
N LEU A 58 -0.16 -8.97 7.70
CA LEU A 58 -0.14 -7.57 8.12
C LEU A 58 0.46 -6.66 7.04
N PHE A 59 1.45 -7.14 6.29
CA PHE A 59 1.98 -6.44 5.13
C PHE A 59 0.91 -6.26 4.03
N GLU A 60 0.15 -7.31 3.72
CA GLU A 60 -0.96 -7.23 2.75
C GLU A 60 -2.03 -6.24 3.22
N ALA A 61 -2.40 -6.26 4.50
CA ALA A 61 -3.35 -5.31 5.06
C ALA A 61 -2.86 -3.85 4.94
N LEU A 62 -1.57 -3.60 5.16
CA LEU A 62 -0.96 -2.28 4.98
C LEU A 62 -0.96 -1.88 3.50
N LEU A 63 -0.66 -2.79 2.58
CA LEU A 63 -0.69 -2.53 1.14
C LEU A 63 -2.10 -2.10 0.69
N TRP A 64 -3.14 -2.81 1.15
CA TRP A 64 -4.53 -2.44 0.88
C TRP A 64 -4.89 -1.08 1.47
N ALA A 65 -4.45 -0.78 2.70
CA ALA A 65 -4.71 0.51 3.34
C ALA A 65 -4.03 1.69 2.62
N VAL A 66 -2.81 1.47 2.11
CA VAL A 66 -2.08 2.46 1.31
C VAL A 66 -2.75 2.66 -0.04
N CYS A 67 -3.18 1.58 -0.70
CA CYS A 67 -3.92 1.68 -1.96
C CYS A 67 -5.25 2.41 -1.80
N ASP A 68 -6.02 2.12 -0.76
CA ASP A 68 -7.27 2.84 -0.45
C ASP A 68 -7.04 4.33 -0.18
N ASN A 69 -5.94 4.67 0.52
CA ASN A 69 -5.56 6.07 0.75
C ASN A 69 -5.13 6.77 -0.54
N ASP A 70 -4.39 6.12 -1.42
CA ASP A 70 -3.98 6.70 -2.71
C ASP A 70 -5.18 6.92 -3.63
N LEU A 71 -6.14 6.00 -3.62
CA LEU A 71 -7.41 6.13 -4.32
C LEU A 71 -8.26 7.28 -3.77
N LYS A 72 -8.23 7.51 -2.44
CA LYS A 72 -8.85 8.68 -1.80
C LYS A 72 -8.10 9.98 -2.06
N ARG A 73 -6.78 9.92 -2.25
CA ARG A 73 -5.92 11.09 -2.47
C ARG A 73 -5.90 11.54 -3.93
N SER A 74 -6.21 10.64 -4.85
CA SER A 74 -6.49 10.95 -6.26
C SER A 74 -7.72 11.85 -6.34
N PRO A 75 -7.60 13.15 -6.70
CA PRO A 75 -8.75 14.00 -6.90
C PRO A 75 -9.39 13.68 -8.26
N GLY A 76 -10.17 12.61 -8.28
CA GLY A 76 -11.01 12.20 -9.40
C GLY A 76 -11.72 10.95 -8.93
N GLU A 77 -13.01 10.95 -8.64
CA GLU A 77 -14.05 11.42 -9.53
C GLU A 77 -15.36 11.46 -8.73
N ASN A 78 -15.82 12.65 -8.33
CA ASN A 78 -17.22 12.85 -7.92
C ASN A 78 -18.09 12.79 -9.19
N LEU A 79 -18.13 11.64 -9.85
CA LEU A 79 -19.00 11.37 -11.01
C LEU A 79 -19.95 10.22 -10.69
N PHE A 80 -20.75 10.41 -9.64
CA PHE A 80 -22.06 9.80 -9.52
C PHE A 80 -22.97 10.93 -9.05
N ASP A 81 -23.45 11.73 -10.00
CA ASP A 81 -24.84 11.67 -10.50
C ASP A 81 -25.86 11.88 -9.37
N ASP A 82 -26.22 13.14 -9.16
CA ASP A 82 -27.62 13.47 -8.88
C ASP A 82 -28.10 14.32 -10.05
N THR A 83 -28.40 13.64 -11.15
CA THR A 83 -29.31 14.14 -12.17
C THR A 83 -30.69 14.23 -11.52
N THR A 84 -31.02 15.36 -10.90
CA THR A 84 -32.41 15.81 -10.72
C THR A 84 -32.52 17.30 -11.06
N ALA A 85 -32.55 17.59 -12.35
CA ALA A 85 -33.55 18.51 -12.88
C ALA A 85 -34.46 17.67 -13.79
N PRO A 86 -35.76 17.99 -13.99
CA PRO A 86 -36.47 19.23 -13.65
C PRO A 86 -37.83 18.98 -12.93
N TYR A 87 -38.45 19.99 -12.32
CA TYR A 87 -39.90 20.24 -12.41
C TYR A 87 -40.31 21.56 -11.71
N VAL A 88 -40.82 22.50 -12.52
CA VAL A 88 -41.98 23.41 -12.34
C VAL A 88 -42.40 23.77 -10.89
N SER A 89 -42.57 25.04 -10.51
CA SER A 89 -43.67 25.93 -10.93
C SER A 89 -43.41 27.38 -10.52
#